data_AF-A0A9W7YMH4-F1
#
_entry.id   AF-A0A9W7YMH4-F1
#
_cell.length_a   1.000
_cell.length_b   1.000
_cell.length_c   1.000
_cell.angle_alpha   90.00
_cell.angle_beta   90.00
_cell.angle_gamma   90.00
#
_symmetry.space_group_name_H-M   'P 1'
#
loop_
_entity.id
_entity.type
_entity.pdbx_description
1 polymer ?
#
loop_
_entity_poly.entity_id
_entity_poly.type
_entity_poly.pdbx_seq_one_letter_code
_entity_poly.pdbx_strand_id
1 'polypeptide(L)'
;HPPSEADFDTQLARLPARDFYALQLLLELLHRTDGPLFNAVRGMGLAYGAYFELRERQGQLMFLCSRASNVSGAILAMRALVERVGEHWDEYVGAFEVAMARSALVFSAVDEQVTPGSVLMMCVVSAIDGFASVDLRNKWRAAHLRAVTIDDMRRVFDTYVRRLVDPQVPAIHVVLTPPGTQLEPELGSFSRRSLNEI
;
A
#
# COMPACT_ATOMS: atom_id res chain seq x y z
N HIS A 1 -21.11 3.69 10.52
CA HIS A 1 -21.18 4.84 11.44
C HIS A 1 -22.36 5.70 11.02
N PRO A 2 -23.17 6.27 11.94
CA PRO A 2 -24.10 7.32 11.54
C PRO A 2 -23.27 8.47 10.95
N PRO A 3 -23.77 9.18 9.92
CA PRO A 3 -23.06 10.36 9.43
C PRO A 3 -22.94 11.32 10.61
N SER A 4 -21.72 11.75 10.95
CA SER A 4 -21.54 12.76 11.98
C SER A 4 -22.34 13.99 11.55
N GLU A 5 -23.16 14.56 12.45
CA GLU A 5 -24.04 15.71 12.17
C GLU A 5 -23.30 16.99 11.71
N ALA A 6 -21.98 16.97 11.67
CA ALA A 6 -21.17 18.08 11.18
C ALA A 6 -21.20 18.16 9.65
N ASP A 7 -21.26 19.37 9.10
CA ASP A 7 -21.10 19.60 7.67
C ASP A 7 -19.74 19.12 7.14
N PHE A 8 -19.67 18.87 5.83
CA PHE A 8 -18.48 18.31 5.16
C PHE A 8 -17.22 19.14 5.42
N ASP A 9 -17.31 20.47 5.37
CA ASP A 9 -16.16 21.36 5.55
C ASP A 9 -15.61 21.30 6.98
N THR A 10 -16.49 21.20 7.98
CA THR A 10 -16.13 21.02 9.39
C THR A 10 -15.44 19.67 9.62
N GLN A 11 -15.92 18.60 8.99
CA GLN A 11 -15.27 17.29 9.06
C GLN A 11 -13.90 17.31 8.37
N LEU A 12 -13.82 17.95 7.20
CA LEU A 12 -12.60 18.06 6.41
C LEU A 12 -11.50 18.82 7.17
N ALA A 13 -11.85 19.88 7.89
CA ALA A 13 -10.91 20.66 8.70
C ALA A 13 -10.25 19.85 9.84
N ARG A 14 -10.90 18.76 10.30
CA ARG A 14 -10.40 17.91 11.40
C ARG A 14 -9.47 16.79 10.94
N LEU A 15 -9.48 16.43 9.65
CA LEU A 15 -8.63 15.39 9.05
C LEU A 15 -8.61 14.05 9.81
N PRO A 16 -9.76 13.41 10.09
CA PRO A 16 -9.85 12.26 11.00
C PRO A 16 -9.13 10.98 10.51
N ALA A 17 -8.78 10.90 9.22
CA ALA A 17 -8.18 9.72 8.60
C ALA A 17 -6.70 9.92 8.22
N ARG A 18 -5.97 10.78 8.95
CA ARG A 18 -4.59 11.17 8.63
C ARG A 18 -3.64 9.97 8.46
N ASP A 19 -3.75 8.94 9.30
CA ASP A 19 -2.91 7.73 9.24
C ASP A 19 -3.13 6.94 7.96
N PHE A 20 -4.39 6.80 7.55
CA PHE A 20 -4.75 6.10 6.33
C PHE A 20 -4.11 6.77 5.11
N TYR A 21 -4.22 8.09 4.99
CA TYR A 21 -3.64 8.82 3.86
C TYR A 21 -2.11 8.91 3.95
N ALA A 22 -1.54 9.00 5.15
CA ALA A 22 -0.09 8.93 5.34
C ALA A 22 0.47 7.57 4.90
N LEU A 23 -0.23 6.49 5.27
CA LEU A 23 0.15 5.14 4.85
C LEU A 23 -0.02 4.98 3.34
N GLN A 24 -1.15 5.39 2.76
CA GLN A 24 -1.36 5.35 1.30
C GLN A 24 -0.24 6.09 0.54
N LEU A 25 0.15 7.28 0.99
CA LEU A 25 1.22 8.06 0.39
C LEU A 25 2.59 7.40 0.53
N LEU A 26 2.87 6.82 1.70
CA LEU A 26 4.10 6.08 1.95
C LEU A 26 4.23 4.84 1.07
N LEU A 27 3.17 4.02 1.00
CA LEU A 27 3.19 2.81 0.18
C LEU A 27 3.39 3.17 -1.29
N GLU A 28 2.72 4.21 -1.78
CA GLU A 28 2.93 4.70 -3.14
C GLU A 28 4.37 5.11 -3.40
N LEU A 29 4.98 5.85 -2.48
CA LEU A 29 6.39 6.23 -2.58
C LEU A 29 7.30 5.00 -2.68
N LEU A 30 7.04 3.97 -1.88
CA LEU A 30 7.85 2.76 -1.82
C LEU A 30 7.73 1.92 -3.11
N HIS A 31 6.53 1.74 -3.66
CA HIS A 31 6.28 0.77 -4.72
C HIS A 31 6.02 1.34 -6.12
N ARG A 32 5.99 2.67 -6.28
CA ARG A 32 5.83 3.31 -7.60
C ARG A 32 6.93 2.86 -8.56
N THR A 33 6.72 3.08 -9.86
CA THR A 33 7.78 2.93 -10.86
C THR A 33 9.02 3.73 -10.44
N ASP A 34 10.18 3.08 -10.52
CA ASP A 34 11.48 3.58 -10.05
C ASP A 34 11.57 3.88 -8.53
N GLY A 35 10.58 3.45 -7.76
CA GLY A 35 10.58 3.51 -6.30
C GLY A 35 11.48 2.44 -5.66
N PRO A 36 11.74 2.54 -4.34
CA PRO A 36 12.65 1.64 -3.64
C PRO A 36 12.30 0.13 -3.77
N LEU A 37 11.03 -0.24 -3.67
CA LEU A 37 10.58 -1.64 -3.78
C LEU A 37 10.66 -2.14 -5.22
N PHE A 38 10.32 -1.29 -6.19
CA PHE A 38 10.49 -1.60 -7.60
C PHE A 38 11.95 -1.95 -7.90
N ASN A 39 12.88 -1.12 -7.44
CA ASN A 39 14.32 -1.33 -7.67
C ASN A 39 14.82 -2.59 -6.96
N ALA A 40 14.45 -2.79 -5.69
CA ALA A 40 14.89 -3.92 -4.87
C ALA A 40 14.40 -5.28 -5.39
N VAL A 41 13.19 -5.34 -5.99
CA VAL A 41 12.60 -6.61 -6.43
C VAL A 41 12.62 -6.77 -7.94
N ARG A 42 12.02 -5.82 -8.67
CA ARG A 42 11.91 -5.91 -10.13
C ARG A 42 13.22 -5.55 -10.82
N GLY A 43 13.93 -4.52 -10.34
CA GLY A 43 15.25 -4.13 -10.86
C GLY A 43 16.28 -5.27 -10.75
N MET A 44 16.14 -6.10 -9.72
CA MET A 44 16.95 -7.30 -9.51
C MET A 44 16.46 -8.55 -10.25
N GLY A 45 15.35 -8.47 -10.99
CA GLY A 45 14.79 -9.59 -11.74
C GLY A 45 14.16 -10.70 -10.89
N LEU A 46 13.81 -10.42 -9.63
CA LEU A 46 13.23 -11.40 -8.70
C LEU A 46 11.74 -11.66 -8.94
N ALA A 47 11.02 -10.61 -9.38
CA ALA A 47 9.62 -10.70 -9.78
C ALA A 47 9.23 -9.56 -10.72
N TYR A 48 8.18 -9.79 -11.52
CA TYR A 48 7.67 -8.74 -12.40
C TYR A 48 6.87 -7.68 -11.64
N GLY A 49 5.99 -8.09 -10.71
CA GLY A 49 5.20 -7.17 -9.91
C GLY A 49 5.49 -7.34 -8.43
N ALA A 50 5.76 -6.24 -7.73
CA ALA A 50 5.98 -6.18 -6.30
C ALA A 50 5.40 -4.87 -5.76
N TYR A 51 4.41 -4.95 -4.88
CA TYR A 51 3.72 -3.78 -4.36
C TYR A 51 3.12 -4.06 -2.99
N PHE A 52 2.80 -3.00 -2.26
CA PHE A 52 2.02 -3.08 -1.05
C PHE A 52 0.56 -2.76 -1.36
N GLU A 53 -0.37 -3.51 -0.78
CA GLU A 53 -1.80 -3.27 -0.90
C GLU A 53 -2.40 -3.01 0.47
N LEU A 54 -3.12 -1.89 0.58
CA LEU A 54 -3.89 -1.55 1.76
C LEU A 54 -5.35 -1.93 1.53
N ARG A 55 -5.83 -2.91 2.29
CA ARG A 55 -7.21 -3.38 2.26
C ARG A 55 -7.97 -2.75 3.42
N GLU A 56 -8.39 -1.51 3.20
CA GLU A 56 -8.97 -0.62 4.21
C GLU A 56 -10.14 -1.25 4.96
N ARG A 57 -11.06 -1.88 4.24
CA ARG A 57 -12.28 -2.48 4.81
C ARG A 57 -11.97 -3.72 5.65
N GLN A 58 -10.87 -4.41 5.37
CA GLN A 58 -10.42 -5.59 6.09
C GLN A 58 -9.39 -5.25 7.17
N GLY A 59 -8.90 -4.01 7.22
CA GLY A 59 -7.82 -3.60 8.12
C GLY A 59 -6.50 -4.33 7.86
N GLN A 60 -6.25 -4.73 6.61
CA GLN A 60 -5.08 -5.54 6.25
C GLN A 60 -4.08 -4.72 5.42
N LEU A 61 -2.80 -4.83 5.76
CA LEU A 61 -1.67 -4.40 4.93
C LEU A 61 -0.98 -5.65 4.39
N MET A 62 -0.78 -5.72 3.08
CA MET A 62 -0.23 -6.88 2.41
C MET A 62 0.94 -6.49 1.53
N PHE A 63 1.93 -7.37 1.42
CA PHE A 63 2.89 -7.36 0.33
C PHE A 63 2.45 -8.38 -0.72
N LEU A 64 2.33 -7.95 -1.97
CA LEU A 64 2.00 -8.82 -3.09
C LEU A 64 3.14 -8.88 -4.07
N CYS A 65 3.43 -10.09 -4.51
CA CYS A 65 4.42 -10.38 -5.52
C CYS A 65 3.76 -11.23 -6.61
N SER A 66 3.93 -10.86 -7.88
CA SER A 66 3.34 -11.56 -9.03
C SER A 66 4.39 -11.88 -10.08
N ARG A 67 4.23 -13.06 -10.73
CA ARG A 67 5.20 -13.60 -11.71
C ARG A 67 6.62 -13.54 -11.16
N ALA A 68 6.81 -14.11 -9.97
CA ALA A 68 8.11 -14.22 -9.33
C ALA A 68 8.93 -15.32 -10.01
N SER A 69 10.13 -14.98 -10.47
CA SER A 69 11.14 -15.96 -10.88
C SER A 69 11.82 -16.56 -9.64
N ASN A 70 11.98 -15.76 -8.59
CA ASN A 70 12.46 -16.17 -7.28
C ASN A 70 11.58 -15.56 -6.19
N VAL A 71 10.55 -16.30 -5.76
CA VAL A 71 9.60 -15.84 -4.73
C VAL A 71 10.27 -15.63 -3.38
N SER A 72 11.21 -16.49 -3.01
CA SER A 72 11.93 -16.38 -1.73
C SER A 72 12.77 -15.11 -1.70
N GLY A 73 13.56 -14.90 -2.76
CA GLY A 73 14.37 -13.70 -2.93
C GLY A 73 13.53 -12.43 -2.94
N ALA A 74 12.36 -12.42 -3.58
CA ALA A 74 11.47 -11.27 -3.57
C ALA A 74 10.97 -10.90 -2.17
N ILE A 75 10.58 -11.90 -1.36
CA ILE A 75 10.12 -11.68 0.02
C ILE A 75 11.28 -11.19 0.90
N LEU A 76 12.46 -11.82 0.79
CA LEU A 76 13.64 -11.43 1.56
C LEU A 76 14.14 -10.02 1.18
N ALA A 77 14.13 -9.69 -0.12
CA ALA A 77 14.48 -8.35 -0.60
C ALA A 77 13.51 -7.28 -0.09
N MET A 78 12.21 -7.59 -0.01
CA MET A 78 11.21 -6.70 0.60
C MET A 78 11.50 -6.50 2.10
N ARG A 79 11.77 -7.58 2.85
CA ARG A 79 12.12 -7.49 4.28
C ARG A 79 13.35 -6.60 4.51
N ALA A 80 14.43 -6.89 3.80
CA ALA A 80 15.67 -6.11 3.88
C ALA A 80 15.48 -4.65 3.44
N LEU A 81 14.60 -4.38 2.47
CA LEU A 81 14.27 -3.01 2.08
C LEU A 81 13.55 -2.28 3.22
N VAL A 82 12.55 -2.89 3.84
CA VAL A 82 11.83 -2.26 4.95
C VAL A 82 12.80 -1.93 6.09
N GLU A 83 13.71 -2.84 6.45
CA GLU A 83 14.75 -2.57 7.45
C GLU A 83 15.63 -1.37 7.05
N ARG A 84 16.18 -1.38 5.83
CA ARG A 84 17.01 -0.27 5.33
C ARG A 84 16.27 1.07 5.30
N VAL A 85 15.01 1.10 4.88
CA VAL A 85 14.19 2.33 4.91
C VAL A 85 14.00 2.83 6.34
N GLY A 86 13.85 1.91 7.29
CA GLY A 86 13.75 2.25 8.71
C GLY A 86 15.02 2.89 9.27
N GLU A 87 16.19 2.38 8.87
CA GLU A 87 17.50 2.86 9.30
C GLU A 87 17.95 4.14 8.60
N HIS A 88 17.68 4.23 7.29
CA HIS A 88 18.14 5.29 6.39
C HIS A 88 16.98 6.15 5.86
N TRP A 89 16.07 6.55 6.75
CA TRP A 89 14.80 7.20 6.36
C TRP A 89 14.97 8.38 5.41
N ASP A 90 15.88 9.29 5.72
CA ASP A 90 16.08 10.54 4.97
C ASP A 90 16.66 10.31 3.57
N GLU A 91 17.26 9.13 3.31
CA GLU A 91 17.73 8.75 1.98
C GLU A 91 16.60 8.31 1.05
N TYR A 92 15.49 7.83 1.62
CA TYR A 92 14.36 7.29 0.85
C TYR A 92 13.14 8.21 0.84
N VAL A 93 12.94 9.01 1.89
CA VAL A 93 11.72 9.79 2.09
C VAL A 93 12.04 11.28 2.19
N GLY A 94 12.39 11.86 1.03
CA GLY A 94 12.60 13.29 0.87
C GLY A 94 11.37 14.04 0.34
N ALA A 95 11.45 15.38 0.34
CA ALA A 95 10.37 16.23 -0.17
C ALA A 95 10.05 15.97 -1.65
N PHE A 96 11.07 15.65 -2.45
CA PHE A 96 10.91 15.31 -3.86
C PHE A 96 10.15 14.00 -4.05
N GLU A 97 10.55 12.94 -3.35
CA GLU A 97 9.93 11.62 -3.42
C GLU A 97 8.47 11.67 -2.97
N VAL A 98 8.20 12.44 -1.90
CA VAL A 98 6.83 12.68 -1.41
C VAL A 98 5.99 13.44 -2.43
N ALA A 99 6.54 14.45 -3.11
CA ALA A 99 5.83 15.18 -4.15
C ALA A 99 5.52 14.30 -5.37
N MET A 100 6.46 13.43 -5.75
CA MET A 100 6.28 12.45 -6.84
C MET A 100 5.19 11.44 -6.50
N ALA A 101 5.24 10.82 -5.32
CA ALA A 101 4.22 9.87 -4.87
C ALA A 101 2.83 10.48 -4.81
N ARG A 102 2.73 11.73 -4.33
CA ARG A 102 1.48 12.48 -4.28
C ARG A 102 0.91 12.73 -5.68
N SER A 103 1.77 13.09 -6.62
CA SER A 103 1.38 13.29 -8.02
C SER A 103 0.88 11.99 -8.65
N ALA A 104 1.55 10.87 -8.36
CA ALA A 104 1.12 9.54 -8.81
C ALA A 104 -0.27 9.17 -8.26
N LEU A 105 -0.54 9.41 -6.97
CA LEU A 105 -1.87 9.17 -6.39
C LEU A 105 -2.96 10.03 -7.01
N VAL A 106 -2.67 11.31 -7.29
CA VAL A 106 -3.63 12.21 -7.95
C VAL A 106 -3.90 11.74 -9.39
N PHE A 107 -2.86 11.37 -10.12
CA PHE A 107 -3.00 10.82 -11.48
C PHE A 107 -3.84 9.53 -11.47
N SER A 108 -3.53 8.58 -10.58
CA SER A 108 -4.29 7.33 -10.42
C SER A 108 -5.76 7.60 -10.08
N ALA A 109 -6.06 8.61 -9.25
CA ALA A 109 -7.44 9.00 -8.94
C ALA A 109 -8.23 9.42 -10.20
N VAL A 110 -7.57 10.13 -11.12
CA VAL A 110 -8.17 10.59 -12.38
C VAL A 110 -8.29 9.44 -13.36
N ASP A 111 -7.25 8.59 -13.47
CA ASP A 111 -7.21 7.43 -14.35
C ASP A 111 -8.33 6.41 -14.01
N GLU A 112 -8.66 6.26 -12.73
CA GLU A 112 -9.81 5.45 -12.25
C GLU A 112 -11.17 5.97 -12.73
N GLN A 113 -11.25 7.14 -13.37
CA GLN A 113 -12.50 7.82 -13.74
C GLN A 113 -12.60 8.12 -15.24
N VAL A 114 -11.77 7.48 -16.08
CA VAL A 114 -11.67 7.80 -17.52
C VAL A 114 -12.75 7.14 -18.39
N THR A 115 -13.48 6.14 -17.88
CA THR A 115 -14.56 5.46 -18.62
C THR A 115 -15.91 5.59 -17.91
N PRO A 116 -17.05 5.59 -18.64
CA PRO A 116 -18.37 5.60 -18.02
C PRO A 116 -18.59 4.47 -17.00
N GLY A 117 -18.09 3.26 -17.32
CA GLY A 117 -18.19 2.12 -16.40
C GLY A 117 -17.39 2.34 -15.12
N SER A 118 -16.17 2.87 -15.23
CA SER A 118 -15.35 3.19 -14.06
C SER A 118 -15.97 4.30 -13.21
N VAL A 119 -16.55 5.33 -13.82
CA VAL A 119 -17.26 6.40 -13.09
C VAL A 119 -18.46 5.85 -12.33
N LEU A 120 -19.25 4.96 -12.95
CA LEU A 120 -20.39 4.30 -12.27
C LEU A 120 -19.92 3.52 -11.04
N MET A 121 -18.84 2.75 -11.17
CA MET A 121 -18.25 2.03 -10.04
C MET A 121 -17.78 3.00 -8.94
N MET A 122 -17.17 4.12 -9.31
CA MET A 122 -16.75 5.14 -8.34
C MET A 122 -17.92 5.83 -7.65
N CYS A 123 -19.07 6.01 -8.32
CA CYS A 123 -20.29 6.49 -7.67
C CYS A 123 -20.77 5.50 -6.58
N VAL A 124 -20.79 4.21 -6.89
CA VAL A 124 -21.17 3.16 -5.92
C VAL A 124 -20.20 3.12 -4.75
N VAL A 125 -18.89 3.11 -5.00
CA VAL A 125 -17.86 3.13 -3.96
C VAL A 125 -18.00 4.38 -3.08
N SER A 126 -18.15 5.56 -3.69
CA SER A 126 -18.31 6.82 -2.96
C SER A 126 -19.53 6.81 -2.05
N ALA A 127 -20.67 6.28 -2.52
CA ALA A 127 -21.88 6.15 -1.72
C ALA A 127 -21.69 5.18 -0.53
N ILE A 128 -21.01 4.05 -0.74
CA ILE A 128 -20.68 3.09 0.34
C ILE A 128 -19.76 3.73 1.37
N ASP A 129 -18.79 4.54 0.92
CA ASP A 129 -17.86 5.26 1.79
C ASP A 129 -18.52 6.48 2.47
N GLY A 130 -19.80 6.77 2.18
CA GLY A 130 -20.60 7.80 2.83
C GLY A 130 -20.55 9.18 2.16
N PHE A 131 -20.00 9.29 0.96
CA PHE A 131 -19.95 10.54 0.20
C PHE A 131 -21.17 10.70 -0.71
N ALA A 132 -21.70 11.92 -0.79
CA ALA A 132 -22.83 12.26 -1.66
C ALA A 132 -22.44 12.33 -3.15
N SER A 133 -21.16 12.45 -3.48
CA SER A 133 -20.65 12.45 -4.85
C SER A 133 -19.19 12.03 -4.94
N VAL A 134 -18.78 11.60 -6.13
CA VAL A 134 -17.36 11.31 -6.45
C VAL A 134 -16.48 12.55 -6.29
N ASP A 135 -17.00 13.74 -6.64
CA ASP A 135 -16.28 15.01 -6.47
C ASP A 135 -15.97 15.32 -5.00
N LEU A 136 -16.94 15.14 -4.10
CA LEU A 136 -16.72 15.32 -2.65
C LEU A 136 -15.69 14.34 -2.10
N ARG A 137 -15.75 13.07 -2.52
CA ARG A 137 -14.74 12.06 -2.17
C ARG A 137 -13.35 12.46 -2.67
N ASN A 138 -13.24 12.94 -3.90
CA ASN A 138 -11.97 13.38 -4.48
C ASN A 138 -11.40 14.61 -3.74
N LYS A 139 -12.23 15.60 -3.39
CA LYS A 139 -11.84 16.75 -2.58
C LYS A 139 -11.36 16.34 -1.19
N TRP A 140 -12.10 15.43 -0.55
CA TRP A 140 -11.74 14.87 0.76
C TRP A 140 -10.36 14.21 0.71
N ARG A 141 -10.14 13.29 -0.25
CA ARG A 141 -8.86 12.61 -0.44
C ARG A 141 -7.72 13.59 -0.75
N ALA A 142 -7.95 14.56 -1.62
CA ALA A 142 -6.94 15.55 -1.99
C ALA A 142 -6.51 16.42 -0.79
N ALA A 143 -7.45 16.88 0.03
CA ALA A 143 -7.15 17.66 1.22
C ALA A 143 -6.35 16.87 2.26
N HIS A 144 -6.73 15.61 2.50
CA HIS A 144 -6.00 14.75 3.42
C HIS A 144 -4.60 14.46 2.94
N LEU A 145 -4.44 14.07 1.67
CA LEU A 145 -3.11 13.87 1.10
C LEU A 145 -2.27 15.13 1.28
N ARG A 146 -2.78 16.32 0.92
CA ARG A 146 -2.15 17.64 1.13
C ARG A 146 -1.65 17.87 2.56
N ALA A 147 -2.39 17.43 3.56
CA ALA A 147 -2.04 17.63 4.96
C ALA A 147 -1.02 16.62 5.52
N VAL A 148 -0.74 15.51 4.81
CA VAL A 148 0.26 14.53 5.26
C VAL A 148 1.65 15.14 5.29
N THR A 149 2.32 14.98 6.41
CA THR A 149 3.72 15.36 6.65
C THR A 149 4.67 14.16 6.61
N ILE A 150 5.98 14.41 6.49
CA ILE A 150 7.00 13.35 6.56
C ILE A 150 6.97 12.67 7.94
N ASP A 151 6.72 13.40 9.01
CA ASP A 151 6.61 12.83 10.36
C ASP A 151 5.42 11.87 10.49
N ASP A 152 4.29 12.18 9.84
CA ASP A 152 3.16 11.25 9.75
C ASP A 152 3.58 9.98 9.03
N MET A 153 4.28 10.11 7.90
CA MET A 153 4.77 8.97 7.12
C MET A 153 5.75 8.12 7.92
N ARG A 154 6.65 8.74 8.70
CA ARG A 154 7.57 8.01 9.58
C ARG A 154 6.81 7.25 10.66
N ARG A 155 5.85 7.90 11.30
CA ARG A 155 5.04 7.27 12.34
C ARG A 155 4.25 6.07 11.82
N VAL A 156 3.59 6.20 10.67
CA VAL A 156 2.81 5.08 10.07
C VAL A 156 3.72 3.99 9.51
N PHE A 157 4.93 4.33 9.05
CA PHE A 157 5.96 3.34 8.71
C PHE A 157 6.27 2.46 9.93
N ASP A 158 6.61 3.07 11.06
CA ASP A 158 6.93 2.35 12.30
C ASP A 158 5.74 1.59 12.87
N THR A 159 4.53 2.12 12.70
CA THR A 159 3.29 1.55 13.26
C THR A 159 2.77 0.37 12.43
N TYR A 160 2.89 0.43 11.09
CA TYR A 160 2.23 -0.54 10.21
C TYR A 160 3.21 -1.30 9.31
N VAL A 161 4.10 -0.58 8.61
CA VAL A 161 4.98 -1.20 7.60
C VAL A 161 6.08 -2.03 8.26
N ARG A 162 6.74 -1.50 9.29
CA ARG A 162 7.79 -2.22 10.02
C ARG A 162 7.27 -3.49 10.70
N ARG A 163 6.01 -3.48 11.14
CA ARG A 163 5.34 -4.66 11.73
C ARG A 163 5.11 -5.79 10.73
N LEU A 164 5.08 -5.50 9.42
CA LEU A 164 4.91 -6.53 8.39
C LEU A 164 6.11 -7.48 8.30
N VAL A 165 7.29 -7.00 8.70
CA VAL A 165 8.56 -7.74 8.62
C VAL A 165 9.08 -8.17 9.99
N ASP A 166 8.40 -7.75 11.06
CA ASP A 166 8.74 -8.12 12.43
C ASP A 166 8.40 -9.61 12.68
N PRO A 167 9.39 -10.47 12.99
CA PRO A 167 9.14 -11.89 13.24
C PRO A 167 8.30 -12.16 14.48
N GLN A 168 8.13 -11.17 15.37
CA GLN A 168 7.28 -11.29 16.57
C GLN A 168 5.80 -10.99 16.27
N VAL A 169 5.50 -10.41 15.11
CA VAL A 169 4.12 -10.13 14.69
C VAL A 169 3.63 -11.28 13.81
N PRO A 170 2.51 -11.95 14.16
CA PRO A 170 1.96 -13.00 13.32
C PRO A 170 1.63 -12.48 11.93
N ALA A 171 2.19 -13.12 10.90
CA ALA A 171 1.92 -12.85 9.50
C ALA A 171 1.43 -14.11 8.80
N ILE A 172 0.51 -13.95 7.85
CA ILE A 172 0.05 -15.04 6.99
C ILE A 172 0.76 -14.91 5.65
N HIS A 173 1.53 -15.91 5.29
CA HIS A 173 2.19 -16.01 3.99
C HIS A 173 1.47 -17.04 3.13
N VAL A 174 0.94 -16.60 1.98
CA VAL A 174 0.36 -17.49 0.97
C VAL A 174 1.24 -17.42 -0.26
N VAL A 175 1.78 -18.56 -0.66
CA VAL A 175 2.69 -18.68 -1.80
C VAL A 175 2.09 -19.65 -2.81
N LEU A 176 1.78 -19.15 -4.01
CA LEU A 176 1.28 -19.94 -5.12
C LEU A 176 2.43 -20.17 -6.11
N THR A 177 2.91 -21.42 -6.19
CA THR A 177 4.04 -21.79 -7.04
C THR A 177 3.78 -23.10 -7.75
N PRO A 178 4.50 -23.39 -8.86
CA PRO A 178 4.51 -24.71 -9.45
C PRO A 178 4.87 -25.81 -8.43
N PRO A 179 4.40 -27.05 -8.66
CA PRO A 179 4.81 -28.16 -7.83
C PRO A 179 6.33 -28.35 -7.87
N GLY A 180 6.97 -28.38 -6.70
CA GLY A 180 8.40 -28.69 -6.56
C GLY A 180 9.27 -27.46 -6.33
N THR A 181 8.71 -26.25 -6.39
CA THR A 181 9.42 -25.04 -5.96
C THR A 181 9.91 -25.20 -4.52
N GLN A 182 11.22 -25.06 -4.35
CA GLN A 182 11.86 -25.00 -3.04
C GLN A 182 11.85 -23.56 -2.55
N LEU A 183 11.41 -23.36 -1.30
CA LEU A 183 11.45 -22.06 -0.64
C LEU A 183 12.69 -22.01 0.24
N GLU A 184 13.27 -20.81 0.38
CA GLU A 184 14.46 -20.64 1.21
C GLU A 184 14.10 -20.90 2.68
N PRO A 185 14.95 -21.64 3.43
CA PRO A 185 14.68 -21.96 4.84
C PRO A 185 14.47 -20.74 5.73
N GLU A 186 15.07 -19.61 5.36
CA GLU A 186 14.96 -18.31 6.04
C GLU A 186 13.53 -17.77 6.08
N LEU A 187 12.67 -18.21 5.15
CA LEU A 187 11.25 -17.85 5.17
C LEU A 187 10.44 -18.65 6.20
N GLY A 188 11.04 -19.67 6.82
CA GLY A 188 10.40 -20.56 7.78
C GLY A 188 9.75 -21.77 7.13
N SER A 189 8.93 -22.47 7.91
CA SER A 189 8.26 -23.71 7.48
C SER A 189 6.91 -23.42 6.82
N PHE A 190 6.69 -23.98 5.64
CA PHE A 190 5.42 -23.86 4.92
C PHE A 190 4.68 -25.19 4.90
N SER A 191 3.38 -25.16 5.25
CA SER A 191 2.47 -26.27 4.96
C SER A 191 2.08 -26.22 3.49
N ARG A 192 2.32 -27.31 2.76
CA ARG A 192 1.98 -27.41 1.34
C ARG A 192 0.62 -28.07 1.14
N ARG A 193 -0.21 -27.47 0.29
CA ARG A 193 -1.52 -27.98 -0.12
C ARG A 193 -1.62 -27.96 -1.64
N SER A 194 -2.20 -28.99 -2.24
CA SER A 194 -2.54 -28.96 -3.66
C SER A 194 -3.82 -28.15 -3.87
N LEU A 195 -3.93 -27.41 -4.97
CA LEU A 195 -5.16 -26.69 -5.30
C LEU A 195 -6.35 -27.63 -5.51
N ASN A 196 -6.11 -28.89 -5.86
CA ASN A 196 -7.17 -29.89 -6.01
C ASN A 196 -7.70 -30.42 -4.65
N GLU A 197 -7.07 -30.04 -3.54
CA GLU A 197 -7.40 -30.47 -2.18
C GLU A 197 -8.10 -29.37 -1.36
N ILE A 198 -8.33 -28.19 -1.96
CA ILE A 198 -8.97 -27.00 -1.36
C ILE A 198 -10.28 -26.74 -2.09
#